data_AF-A0A1R2B5W8-F1
#
_entry.id   AF-A0A1R2B5W8-F1
#
_cell.length_a   1.000
_cell.length_b   1.000
_cell.length_c   1.000
_cell.angle_alpha   90.00
_cell.angle_beta   90.00
_cell.angle_gamma   90.00
#
_symmetry.space_group_name_H-M   'P 1'
#
loop_
_entity.id
_entity.type
_entity.pdbx_description
1 polymer ?
#
loop_
_entity_poly.entity_id
_entity_poly.type
_entity_poly.pdbx_seq_one_letter_code
_entity_poly.pdbx_strand_id
1 'polypeptide(L)'
;MPGRGKKADPAQLKQQYDDWMKTEEWASWEKLLDARREFNLTETSPDILYDLSKFLGDLWRLCTIMKVPKKSQGYDQMYLKTAFFAQVGMECKISVDGLNFELQKTSADVAGDCRRDFIKVLTGLETFSELEAENFVSNKKDLIKKLGTFDKSYMAHYKKGHDYIWNNVLSVILKPLTEALEANMHLYYLENRNHEKRKWFRDPAPDFRMKACREKFSDTMRELIVRLKDHGPLIRVPNIMKSLSRLEIDTSTHDALKFFVSPVKKAWRELRSIMKATYKRGIVRYRHPVVENSDIVEALKKLLEVDEKAESLLGDSLKKDQLEFIYDVLNHIMLSPLGSQLKADQKADQKANDVLIVEIIPQLATFKALQQMYQANEDIRKKEKELKEVGLDLEAAKPDKNMTSSMWRDDKETRYDGIKRVWVWENYIRDSDKPFWEMASEEVSDINLMVQEDIADFLIARHIKMKTIPGQSELRPPYIWNHYLQQNRYVIKEEPLFKEEDTPPETKTTPKFRGHVKPEDYYRDGRVSELIGKIESLARGLRSHQPELWNSLIENVIRALKQEKPDSGAEDISFEEEQKENEESKEDNREG
;
A
#
# COMPACT_ATOMS: atom_id res chain seq x y z
N MET A 1 -28.94 47.73 -57.85
CA MET A 1 -28.94 46.26 -57.67
C MET A 1 -27.50 45.79 -57.71
N PRO A 2 -26.97 45.09 -56.69
CA PRO A 2 -25.65 44.47 -56.82
C PRO A 2 -25.71 43.45 -57.97
N GLY A 3 -24.81 43.60 -58.96
CA GLY A 3 -24.78 42.72 -60.12
C GLY A 3 -24.58 41.28 -59.69
N ARG A 4 -25.40 40.35 -60.21
CA ARG A 4 -25.23 38.90 -59.97
C ARG A 4 -23.80 38.54 -60.40
N GLY A 5 -22.97 38.16 -59.44
CA GLY A 5 -21.61 37.69 -59.73
C GLY A 5 -21.67 36.55 -60.74
N LYS A 6 -20.85 36.61 -61.79
CA LYS A 6 -20.70 35.51 -62.75
C LYS A 6 -20.41 34.24 -61.95
N LYS A 7 -21.27 33.22 -62.08
CA LYS A 7 -20.99 31.88 -61.54
C LYS A 7 -19.70 31.38 -62.22
N ALA A 8 -18.73 30.96 -61.40
CA ALA A 8 -17.50 30.38 -61.92
C ALA A 8 -17.84 29.12 -62.74
N ASP A 9 -17.04 28.85 -63.78
CA ASP A 9 -17.20 27.66 -64.60
C ASP A 9 -16.98 26.40 -63.72
N PRO A 10 -17.94 25.47 -63.65
CA PRO A 10 -17.81 24.23 -62.87
C PRO A 10 -16.56 23.42 -63.21
N ALA A 11 -16.13 23.42 -64.48
CA ALA A 11 -14.92 22.71 -64.90
C ALA A 11 -13.67 23.33 -64.27
N GLN A 12 -13.62 24.66 -64.19
CA GLN A 12 -12.52 25.39 -63.57
C GLN A 12 -12.49 25.16 -62.05
N LEU A 13 -13.65 25.13 -61.38
CA LEU A 13 -13.76 24.84 -59.95
C LEU A 13 -13.28 23.43 -59.62
N LYS A 14 -13.66 22.44 -60.44
CA LYS A 14 -13.20 21.06 -60.29
C LYS A 14 -11.68 20.93 -60.46
N GLN A 15 -11.11 21.57 -61.49
CA GLN A 15 -9.66 21.57 -61.67
C GLN A 15 -8.93 22.22 -60.48
N GLN A 16 -9.42 23.36 -59.97
CA GLN A 16 -8.82 24.00 -58.80
C GLN A 16 -8.90 23.12 -57.55
N TYR A 17 -10.00 22.38 -57.38
CA TYR A 17 -10.16 21.43 -56.28
C TYR A 17 -9.18 20.25 -56.42
N ASP A 18 -9.08 19.65 -57.60
CA ASP A 18 -8.16 18.53 -57.89
C ASP A 18 -6.69 18.93 -57.72
N ASP A 19 -6.33 20.16 -58.11
CA ASP A 19 -4.98 20.69 -57.90
C ASP A 19 -4.72 21.02 -56.42
N TRP A 20 -5.73 21.50 -55.70
CA TRP A 20 -5.62 21.79 -54.28
C TRP A 20 -5.42 20.52 -53.43
N MET A 21 -6.07 19.41 -53.76
CA MET A 21 -5.87 18.11 -53.08
C MET A 21 -4.42 17.60 -53.15
N LYS A 22 -3.63 18.07 -54.13
CA LYS A 22 -2.21 17.71 -54.28
C LYS A 22 -1.27 18.60 -53.47
N THR A 23 -1.79 19.61 -52.75
CA THR A 23 -0.97 20.59 -52.04
C THR A 23 -0.63 20.16 -50.62
N GLU A 24 0.42 20.76 -50.04
CA GLU A 24 0.76 20.59 -48.63
C GLU A 24 -0.38 21.04 -47.69
N GLU A 25 -1.20 22.00 -48.12
CA GLU A 25 -2.38 22.44 -47.34
C GLU A 25 -3.36 21.29 -47.14
N TRP A 26 -3.70 20.54 -48.20
CA TRP A 26 -4.59 19.39 -48.11
C TRP A 26 -4.03 18.32 -47.19
N ALA A 27 -2.77 17.93 -47.40
CA ALA A 27 -2.11 16.89 -46.59
C ALA A 27 -2.02 17.27 -45.11
N SER A 28 -1.68 18.53 -44.79
CA SER A 28 -1.64 19.02 -43.42
C SER A 28 -3.03 19.04 -42.77
N TRP A 29 -4.06 19.29 -43.57
CA TRP A 29 -5.43 19.37 -43.11
C TRP A 29 -6.03 17.97 -42.87
N GLU A 30 -5.83 17.02 -43.80
CA GLU A 30 -6.23 15.61 -43.66
C GLU A 30 -5.63 14.98 -42.40
N LYS A 31 -4.33 15.22 -42.16
CA LYS A 31 -3.64 14.80 -40.92
C LYS A 31 -4.32 15.31 -39.65
N LEU A 32 -4.77 16.57 -39.65
CA LEU A 32 -5.48 17.15 -38.50
C LEU A 32 -6.88 16.57 -38.34
N LEU A 33 -7.57 16.28 -39.44
CA LEU A 33 -8.88 15.63 -39.39
C LEU A 33 -8.77 14.22 -38.78
N ASP A 34 -7.76 13.46 -39.18
CA ASP A 34 -7.49 12.14 -38.60
C ASP A 34 -7.16 12.22 -37.11
N ALA A 35 -6.25 13.12 -36.72
CA ALA A 35 -5.94 13.35 -35.31
C ALA A 35 -7.16 13.83 -34.49
N ARG A 36 -8.05 14.63 -35.09
CA ARG A 36 -9.29 15.09 -34.45
C ARG A 36 -10.26 13.95 -34.14
N ARG A 37 -10.22 12.83 -34.88
CA ARG A 37 -11.06 11.65 -34.61
C ARG A 37 -10.67 10.92 -33.31
N GLU A 38 -9.45 11.15 -32.80
CA GLU A 38 -8.93 10.49 -31.59
C GLU A 38 -9.44 11.11 -30.28
N PHE A 39 -10.05 12.31 -30.35
CA PHE A 39 -10.59 12.98 -29.18
C PHE A 39 -11.97 13.55 -29.49
N ASN A 40 -12.75 13.89 -28.46
CA ASN A 40 -14.01 14.60 -28.62
C ASN A 40 -14.11 15.75 -27.62
N LEU A 41 -14.09 16.98 -28.13
CA LEU A 41 -14.23 18.19 -27.35
C LEU A 41 -15.44 18.99 -27.85
N THR A 42 -16.18 19.52 -26.90
CA THR A 42 -17.40 20.32 -27.10
C THR A 42 -17.29 21.63 -26.31
N GLU A 43 -18.21 22.57 -26.56
CA GLU A 43 -18.29 23.80 -25.75
C GLU A 43 -18.61 23.54 -24.27
N THR A 44 -19.15 22.35 -23.96
CA THR A 44 -19.52 21.91 -22.61
C THR A 44 -18.50 20.97 -21.98
N SER A 45 -17.41 20.66 -22.68
CA SER A 45 -16.36 19.81 -22.12
C SER A 45 -15.73 20.50 -20.90
N PRO A 46 -15.66 19.83 -19.74
CA PRO A 46 -15.19 20.44 -18.51
C PRO A 46 -13.67 20.64 -18.49
N ASP A 47 -12.92 19.81 -19.22
CA ASP A 47 -11.46 19.84 -19.26
C ASP A 47 -10.90 19.25 -20.57
N ILE A 48 -9.61 19.44 -20.80
CA ILE A 48 -8.85 18.78 -21.87
C ILE A 48 -8.02 17.64 -21.27
N LEU A 49 -8.50 16.41 -21.44
CA LEU A 49 -7.85 15.22 -20.91
C LEU A 49 -6.93 14.51 -21.89
N TYR A 50 -6.98 14.83 -23.17
CA TYR A 50 -6.16 14.26 -24.26
C TYR A 50 -4.80 14.95 -24.34
N ASP A 51 -3.78 14.35 -24.98
CA ASP A 51 -2.55 15.08 -25.32
C ASP A 51 -2.75 15.67 -26.71
N LEU A 52 -2.99 16.97 -26.72
CA LEU A 52 -3.20 17.76 -27.91
C LEU A 52 -1.91 18.45 -28.37
N SER A 53 -0.77 18.26 -27.71
CA SER A 53 0.46 19.00 -28.01
C SER A 53 0.86 18.86 -29.49
N LYS A 54 0.78 17.63 -30.01
CA LYS A 54 1.04 17.35 -31.44
C LYS A 54 -0.02 17.98 -32.35
N PHE A 55 -1.30 17.80 -32.02
CA PHE A 55 -2.43 18.38 -32.77
C PHE A 55 -2.33 19.92 -32.84
N LEU A 56 -2.01 20.58 -31.73
CA LEU A 56 -1.88 22.03 -31.63
C LEU A 56 -0.66 22.55 -32.41
N GLY A 57 0.45 21.81 -32.40
CA GLY A 57 1.60 22.10 -33.26
C GLY A 57 1.27 22.01 -34.75
N ASP A 58 0.57 20.95 -35.15
CA ASP A 58 0.10 20.75 -36.52
C ASP A 58 -0.94 21.82 -36.93
N LEU A 59 -1.84 22.21 -36.02
CA LEU A 59 -2.84 23.26 -36.25
C LEU A 59 -2.17 24.63 -36.47
N TRP A 60 -1.16 24.96 -35.66
CA TRP A 60 -0.38 26.19 -35.84
C TRP A 60 0.42 26.17 -37.15
N ARG A 61 0.94 25.00 -37.56
CA ARG A 61 1.58 24.82 -38.87
C ARG A 61 0.58 25.06 -40.00
N LEU A 62 -0.63 24.52 -39.92
CA LEU A 62 -1.68 24.77 -40.91
C LEU A 62 -1.97 26.27 -41.06
N CYS A 63 -2.05 27.02 -39.95
CA CYS A 63 -2.19 28.48 -40.00
C CYS A 63 -1.05 29.16 -40.78
N THR A 64 0.17 28.60 -40.74
CA THR A 64 1.32 29.09 -41.52
C THR A 64 1.17 28.81 -43.00
N ILE A 65 0.85 27.56 -43.36
CA ILE A 65 0.71 27.15 -44.76
C ILE A 65 -0.43 27.93 -45.42
N MET A 66 -1.58 28.05 -44.77
CA MET A 66 -2.76 28.78 -45.27
C MET A 66 -2.63 30.31 -45.17
N LYS A 67 -1.48 30.83 -44.72
CA LYS A 67 -1.20 32.28 -44.54
C LYS A 67 -2.25 33.00 -43.69
N VAL A 68 -2.75 32.32 -42.65
CA VAL A 68 -3.66 32.93 -41.68
C VAL A 68 -2.91 34.02 -40.90
N PRO A 69 -3.45 35.25 -40.79
CA PRO A 69 -2.85 36.28 -39.96
C PRO A 69 -2.85 35.82 -38.49
N LYS A 70 -1.66 35.56 -37.94
CA LYS A 70 -1.48 35.09 -36.56
C LYS A 70 -0.48 35.95 -35.78
N LYS A 71 -0.72 36.09 -34.49
CA LYS A 71 0.16 36.76 -33.51
C LYS A 71 0.85 35.77 -32.59
N SER A 72 0.33 34.55 -32.47
CA SER A 72 0.94 33.48 -31.67
C SER A 72 2.22 32.93 -32.31
N GLN A 73 3.18 32.54 -31.48
CA GLN A 73 4.38 31.80 -31.91
C GLN A 73 4.15 30.28 -31.90
N GLY A 74 3.04 29.83 -31.31
CA GLY A 74 2.66 28.43 -31.17
C GLY A 74 1.38 28.34 -30.32
N TYR A 75 0.82 27.13 -30.26
CA TYR A 75 -0.32 26.82 -29.38
C TYR A 75 0.14 25.82 -28.31
N ASP A 76 0.25 26.30 -27.07
CA ASP A 76 0.48 25.50 -25.88
C ASP A 76 -0.84 24.94 -25.34
N GLN A 77 -0.86 23.62 -25.06
CA GLN A 77 -2.02 22.94 -24.51
C GLN A 77 -2.39 23.45 -23.12
N MET A 78 -1.43 23.84 -22.30
CA MET A 78 -1.66 24.35 -20.96
C MET A 78 -2.51 25.63 -20.99
N TYR A 79 -2.20 26.54 -21.92
CA TYR A 79 -2.99 27.76 -22.12
C TYR A 79 -4.39 27.44 -22.62
N LEU A 80 -4.51 26.46 -23.51
CA LEU A 80 -5.82 26.03 -24.01
C LEU A 80 -6.65 25.33 -22.91
N LYS A 81 -6.03 24.51 -22.06
CA LYS A 81 -6.70 23.79 -20.97
C LYS A 81 -7.40 24.77 -20.02
N THR A 82 -6.75 25.88 -19.66
CA THR A 82 -7.40 26.88 -18.80
C THR A 82 -8.57 27.61 -19.46
N ALA A 83 -8.67 27.59 -20.80
CA ALA A 83 -9.85 28.10 -21.50
C ALA A 83 -11.09 27.19 -21.29
N PHE A 84 -10.87 25.89 -21.06
CA PHE A 84 -11.96 24.94 -20.83
C PHE A 84 -12.52 24.99 -19.41
N PHE A 85 -11.76 25.54 -18.46
CA PHE A 85 -12.19 25.71 -17.07
C PHE A 85 -13.40 26.66 -16.92
N ALA A 86 -13.42 27.79 -17.62
CA ALA A 86 -14.51 28.77 -17.52
C ALA A 86 -15.72 28.31 -18.33
N GLN A 87 -16.67 27.56 -17.75
CA GLN A 87 -17.83 27.03 -18.48
C GLN A 87 -18.84 28.12 -18.88
N VAL A 88 -19.53 27.91 -20.01
CA VAL A 88 -20.58 28.84 -20.48
C VAL A 88 -21.70 28.88 -19.43
N GLY A 89 -21.99 30.08 -18.89
CA GLY A 89 -23.04 30.25 -17.90
C GLY A 89 -22.62 29.96 -16.45
N MET A 90 -21.34 29.66 -16.19
CA MET A 90 -20.84 29.65 -14.82
C MET A 90 -20.97 31.06 -14.21
N GLU A 91 -21.56 31.11 -13.02
CA GLU A 91 -21.45 32.29 -12.17
C GLU A 91 -19.97 32.58 -11.91
N CYS A 92 -19.60 33.85 -11.73
CA CYS A 92 -18.24 34.21 -11.37
C CYS A 92 -17.79 33.57 -10.04
N LYS A 93 -18.69 32.92 -9.30
CA LYS A 93 -18.37 32.16 -8.09
C LYS A 93 -18.45 30.67 -8.37
N ILE A 94 -17.37 29.96 -8.09
CA ILE A 94 -17.25 28.53 -8.32
C ILE A 94 -16.78 27.84 -7.04
N SER A 95 -17.29 26.64 -6.76
CA SER A 95 -16.85 25.82 -5.63
C SER A 95 -16.28 24.52 -6.18
N VAL A 96 -15.00 24.25 -5.91
CA VAL A 96 -14.28 23.06 -6.39
C VAL A 96 -13.47 22.49 -5.24
N ASP A 97 -13.68 21.22 -4.90
CA ASP A 97 -13.06 20.57 -3.73
C ASP A 97 -13.17 21.42 -2.44
N GLY A 98 -14.36 21.98 -2.19
CA GLY A 98 -14.66 22.84 -1.04
C GLY A 98 -14.02 24.23 -1.06
N LEU A 99 -13.17 24.53 -2.06
CA LEU A 99 -12.59 25.84 -2.26
C LEU A 99 -13.54 26.71 -3.07
N ASN A 100 -13.79 27.91 -2.58
CA ASN A 100 -14.60 28.89 -3.28
C ASN A 100 -13.68 29.89 -3.98
N PHE A 101 -13.89 30.07 -5.27
CA PHE A 101 -13.16 31.03 -6.08
C PHE A 101 -14.12 32.01 -6.71
N GLU A 102 -13.68 33.27 -6.84
CA GLU A 102 -14.39 34.28 -7.61
C GLU A 102 -13.57 34.60 -8.86
N LEU A 103 -13.97 34.03 -10.00
CA LEU A 103 -13.38 34.31 -11.30
C LEU A 103 -13.62 35.77 -11.71
N GLN A 104 -12.56 36.45 -12.09
CA GLN A 104 -12.69 37.74 -12.77
C GLN A 104 -13.49 37.56 -14.05
N LYS A 105 -14.59 38.31 -14.18
CA LYS A 105 -15.46 38.27 -15.37
C LYS A 105 -14.66 38.41 -16.68
N THR A 106 -13.70 39.31 -16.72
CA THR A 106 -12.82 39.50 -17.90
C THR A 106 -12.04 38.25 -18.26
N SER A 107 -11.54 37.51 -17.27
CA SER A 107 -10.78 36.28 -17.46
C SER A 107 -11.69 35.12 -17.90
N ALA A 108 -12.89 35.03 -17.32
CA ALA A 108 -13.89 34.04 -17.70
C ALA A 108 -14.40 34.26 -19.14
N ASP A 109 -14.68 35.52 -19.51
CA ASP A 109 -15.17 35.88 -20.84
C ASP A 109 -14.13 35.52 -21.93
N VAL A 110 -12.85 35.93 -21.75
CA VAL A 110 -11.80 35.63 -22.74
C VAL A 110 -11.48 34.13 -22.84
N ALA A 111 -11.57 33.40 -21.73
CA ALA A 111 -11.43 31.95 -21.71
C ALA A 111 -12.57 31.28 -22.46
N GLY A 112 -13.82 31.69 -22.20
CA GLY A 112 -15.01 31.20 -22.88
C GLY A 112 -14.98 31.45 -24.38
N ASP A 113 -14.54 32.64 -24.82
CA ASP A 113 -14.37 32.97 -26.23
C ASP A 113 -13.28 32.12 -26.91
N CYS A 114 -12.13 31.95 -26.24
CA CYS A 114 -11.06 31.08 -26.70
C CYS A 114 -11.55 29.63 -26.91
N ARG A 115 -12.27 29.06 -25.92
CA ARG A 115 -12.87 27.72 -26.04
C ARG A 115 -13.83 27.66 -27.23
N ARG A 116 -14.79 28.59 -27.31
CA ARG A 116 -15.83 28.60 -28.34
C ARG A 116 -15.22 28.67 -29.75
N ASP A 117 -14.23 29.53 -29.94
CA ASP A 117 -13.56 29.65 -31.23
C ASP A 117 -12.69 28.44 -31.56
N PHE A 118 -12.07 27.80 -30.56
CA PHE A 118 -11.39 26.52 -30.77
C PHE A 118 -12.38 25.44 -31.22
N ILE A 119 -13.54 25.30 -30.58
CA ILE A 119 -14.56 24.33 -30.99
C ILE A 119 -15.07 24.64 -32.41
N LYS A 120 -15.26 25.90 -32.80
CA LYS A 120 -15.60 26.27 -34.18
C LYS A 120 -14.52 25.85 -35.19
N VAL A 121 -13.25 25.92 -34.81
CA VAL A 121 -12.15 25.39 -35.64
C VAL A 121 -12.30 23.88 -35.78
N LEU A 122 -12.52 23.16 -34.68
CA LEU A 122 -12.73 21.70 -34.70
C LEU A 122 -13.90 21.28 -35.60
N THR A 123 -15.07 21.91 -35.44
CA THR A 123 -16.23 21.67 -36.31
C THR A 123 -15.96 22.08 -37.76
N GLY A 124 -15.20 23.17 -37.97
CA GLY A 124 -14.76 23.59 -39.29
C GLY A 124 -13.87 22.57 -39.99
N LEU A 125 -13.01 21.86 -39.25
CA LEU A 125 -12.23 20.75 -39.78
C LEU A 125 -13.13 19.57 -40.17
N GLU A 126 -14.18 19.27 -39.40
CA GLU A 126 -15.10 18.15 -39.69
C GLU A 126 -16.00 18.39 -40.90
N THR A 127 -16.52 19.62 -41.05
CA THR A 127 -17.35 20.02 -42.20
C THR A 127 -16.66 19.83 -43.55
N PHE A 128 -15.34 19.62 -43.54
CA PHE A 128 -14.60 19.39 -44.75
C PHE A 128 -14.67 17.94 -45.27
N SER A 129 -15.09 16.97 -44.46
CA SER A 129 -15.34 15.60 -44.94
C SER A 129 -16.43 15.53 -46.02
N GLU A 130 -17.22 16.60 -46.13
CA GLU A 130 -18.32 16.80 -47.07
C GLU A 130 -17.95 17.80 -48.20
N LEU A 131 -16.65 18.04 -48.44
CA LEU A 131 -16.23 18.99 -49.48
C LEU A 131 -16.53 18.51 -50.88
N GLU A 132 -17.03 19.43 -51.69
CA GLU A 132 -17.20 19.27 -53.13
C GLU A 132 -16.54 20.42 -53.87
N ALA A 133 -16.27 20.24 -55.17
CA ALA A 133 -15.68 21.27 -56.03
C ALA A 133 -16.48 22.59 -56.03
N GLU A 134 -17.77 22.55 -55.73
CA GLU A 134 -18.64 23.73 -55.71
C GLU A 134 -18.51 24.57 -54.42
N ASN A 135 -18.14 23.95 -53.30
CA ASN A 135 -18.16 24.58 -51.98
C ASN A 135 -16.76 24.79 -51.37
N PHE A 136 -15.70 24.16 -51.92
CA PHE A 136 -14.36 24.16 -51.30
C PHE A 136 -13.78 25.56 -51.07
N VAL A 137 -13.93 26.48 -52.04
CA VAL A 137 -13.39 27.85 -51.91
C VAL A 137 -14.04 28.58 -50.75
N SER A 138 -15.36 28.40 -50.58
CA SER A 138 -16.13 29.03 -49.50
C SER A 138 -15.72 28.43 -48.15
N ASN A 139 -15.67 27.10 -48.05
CA ASN A 139 -15.30 26.39 -46.82
C ASN A 139 -13.85 26.68 -46.40
N LYS A 140 -12.91 26.74 -47.36
CA LYS A 140 -11.52 27.15 -47.12
C LYS A 140 -11.44 28.57 -46.54
N LYS A 141 -12.17 29.53 -47.13
CA LYS A 141 -12.20 30.92 -46.62
C LYS A 141 -12.82 31.00 -45.22
N ASP A 142 -13.87 30.23 -44.97
CA ASP A 142 -14.51 30.16 -43.66
C ASP A 142 -13.57 29.56 -42.60
N LEU A 143 -12.84 28.49 -42.92
CA LEU A 143 -11.83 27.91 -42.03
C LEU A 143 -10.70 28.89 -41.73
N ILE A 144 -10.16 29.61 -42.74
CA ILE A 144 -9.16 30.66 -42.54
C ILE A 144 -9.66 31.74 -41.58
N LYS A 145 -10.94 32.14 -41.72
CA LYS A 145 -11.58 33.11 -40.83
C LYS A 145 -11.70 32.56 -39.40
N LYS A 146 -12.16 31.31 -39.24
CA LYS A 146 -12.24 30.62 -37.94
C LYS A 146 -10.87 30.53 -37.26
N LEU A 147 -9.84 30.07 -37.96
CA LEU A 147 -8.45 30.01 -37.47
C LEU A 147 -7.92 31.38 -37.05
N GLY A 148 -8.11 32.41 -37.88
CA GLY A 148 -7.68 33.78 -37.55
C GLY A 148 -8.46 34.41 -36.40
N THR A 149 -9.67 33.92 -36.12
CA THR A 149 -10.49 34.36 -34.97
C THR A 149 -10.01 33.65 -33.71
N PHE A 150 -9.81 32.34 -33.78
CA PHE A 150 -9.23 31.53 -32.71
C PHE A 150 -7.84 32.05 -32.29
N ASP A 151 -6.95 32.39 -33.22
CA ASP A 151 -5.62 32.92 -32.85
C ASP A 151 -5.72 34.22 -32.03
N LYS A 152 -6.67 35.10 -32.37
CA LYS A 152 -6.91 36.34 -31.63
C LYS A 152 -7.47 36.07 -30.24
N SER A 153 -8.45 35.18 -30.10
CA SER A 153 -9.02 34.84 -28.79
C SER A 153 -8.05 34.03 -27.93
N TYR A 154 -7.26 33.14 -28.52
CA TYR A 154 -6.15 32.44 -27.88
C TYR A 154 -5.13 33.41 -27.29
N MET A 155 -4.66 34.39 -28.08
CA MET A 155 -3.69 35.38 -27.59
C MET A 155 -4.29 36.34 -26.54
N ALA A 156 -5.58 36.64 -26.61
CA ALA A 156 -6.27 37.41 -25.58
C ALA A 156 -6.35 36.62 -24.26
N HIS A 157 -6.72 35.34 -24.34
CA HIS A 157 -6.74 34.42 -23.20
C HIS A 157 -5.35 34.22 -22.60
N TYR A 158 -4.35 33.89 -23.41
CA TYR A 158 -2.95 33.74 -22.96
C TYR A 158 -2.48 34.96 -22.15
N LYS A 159 -2.76 36.19 -22.62
CA LYS A 159 -2.30 37.42 -21.97
C LYS A 159 -3.13 37.89 -20.78
N LYS A 160 -4.42 37.55 -20.71
CA LYS A 160 -5.36 38.14 -19.76
C LYS A 160 -6.08 37.12 -18.87
N GLY A 161 -6.42 35.96 -19.41
CA GLY A 161 -7.20 34.93 -18.73
C GLY A 161 -6.32 33.84 -18.11
N HIS A 162 -5.31 33.35 -18.84
CA HIS A 162 -4.53 32.17 -18.45
C HIS A 162 -3.85 32.34 -17.10
N ASP A 163 -2.99 33.36 -16.93
CA ASP A 163 -2.21 33.54 -15.69
C ASP A 163 -3.11 33.64 -14.46
N TYR A 164 -4.24 34.30 -14.58
CA TYR A 164 -5.20 34.43 -13.49
C TYR A 164 -5.83 33.07 -13.15
N ILE A 165 -6.45 32.40 -14.13
CA ILE A 165 -7.14 31.12 -13.93
C ILE A 165 -6.15 30.05 -13.45
N TRP A 166 -4.96 30.02 -14.03
CA TRP A 166 -3.93 29.05 -13.67
C TRP A 166 -3.44 29.27 -12.24
N ASN A 167 -2.87 30.45 -11.95
CA ASN A 167 -2.15 30.68 -10.70
C ASN A 167 -3.06 30.89 -9.48
N ASN A 168 -4.29 31.39 -9.68
CA ASN A 168 -5.19 31.71 -8.57
C ASN A 168 -6.28 30.66 -8.34
N VAL A 169 -6.49 29.75 -9.29
CA VAL A 169 -7.58 28.78 -9.21
C VAL A 169 -7.05 27.36 -9.41
N LEU A 170 -6.62 27.01 -10.62
CA LEU A 170 -6.26 25.63 -10.96
C LEU A 170 -5.05 25.13 -10.18
N SER A 171 -4.00 25.94 -10.02
CA SER A 171 -2.83 25.58 -9.21
C SER A 171 -3.20 25.34 -7.75
N VAL A 172 -4.14 26.11 -7.20
CA VAL A 172 -4.61 25.99 -5.82
C VAL A 172 -5.45 24.73 -5.63
N ILE A 173 -6.32 24.41 -6.58
CA ILE A 173 -7.10 23.17 -6.60
C ILE A 173 -6.15 21.96 -6.66
N LEU A 174 -5.19 21.98 -7.59
CA LEU A 174 -4.31 20.85 -7.86
C LEU A 174 -3.13 20.75 -6.88
N LYS A 175 -2.86 21.77 -6.06
CA LYS A 175 -1.69 21.86 -5.18
C LYS A 175 -1.46 20.59 -4.34
N PRO A 176 -2.46 20.04 -3.61
CA PRO A 176 -2.23 18.86 -2.78
C PRO A 176 -1.78 17.65 -3.60
N LEU A 177 -2.34 17.50 -4.81
CA LEU A 177 -1.95 16.42 -5.72
C LEU A 177 -0.54 16.66 -6.28
N THR A 178 -0.24 17.86 -6.80
CA THR A 178 1.06 18.16 -7.40
C THR A 178 2.19 18.02 -6.38
N GLU A 179 2.00 18.50 -5.15
CA GLU A 179 3.01 18.41 -4.09
C GLU A 179 3.24 16.96 -3.62
N ALA A 180 2.17 16.16 -3.52
CA ALA A 180 2.28 14.73 -3.20
C ALA A 180 3.01 13.95 -4.32
N LEU A 181 2.71 14.24 -5.59
CA LEU A 181 3.41 13.64 -6.74
C LEU A 181 4.90 14.00 -6.74
N GLU A 182 5.24 15.26 -6.54
CA GLU A 182 6.63 15.73 -6.46
C GLU A 182 7.38 15.12 -5.27
N ALA A 183 6.77 15.08 -4.09
CA ALA A 183 7.37 14.48 -2.91
C ALA A 183 7.59 12.96 -3.09
N ASN A 184 6.65 12.25 -3.72
CA ASN A 184 6.84 10.84 -4.09
C ASN A 184 8.02 10.64 -5.05
N MET A 185 8.17 11.51 -6.05
CA MET A 185 9.29 11.42 -6.99
C MET A 185 10.63 11.71 -6.32
N HIS A 186 10.71 12.72 -5.45
CA HIS A 186 11.93 12.98 -4.67
C HIS A 186 12.30 11.80 -3.77
N LEU A 187 11.31 11.21 -3.09
CA LEU A 187 11.53 10.01 -2.27
C LEU A 187 12.00 8.83 -3.14
N TYR A 188 11.37 8.60 -4.29
CA TYR A 188 11.76 7.57 -5.25
C TYR A 188 13.21 7.72 -5.73
N TYR A 189 13.63 8.94 -6.11
CA TYR A 189 15.01 9.20 -6.55
C TYR A 189 16.04 9.00 -5.43
N LEU A 190 15.68 9.31 -4.18
CA LEU A 190 16.57 9.08 -3.04
C LEU A 190 16.69 7.61 -2.68
N GLU A 191 15.61 6.84 -2.75
CA GLU A 191 15.62 5.40 -2.47
C GLU A 191 16.38 4.62 -3.54
N ASN A 192 16.22 5.00 -4.81
CA ASN A 192 16.86 4.32 -5.94
C ASN A 192 18.22 4.93 -6.34
N ARG A 193 18.75 5.80 -5.49
CA ARG A 193 20.02 6.50 -5.71
C ARG A 193 21.17 5.54 -6.03
N ASN A 194 21.20 4.38 -5.37
CA ASN A 194 22.23 3.36 -5.55
C ASN A 194 22.12 2.61 -6.89
N HIS A 195 20.96 2.64 -7.54
CA HIS A 195 20.71 1.97 -8.82
C HIS A 195 21.06 2.87 -10.03
N GLU A 196 21.19 4.19 -9.83
CA GLU A 196 21.68 5.07 -10.88
C GLU A 196 23.18 4.84 -11.11
N LYS A 197 23.53 4.29 -12.28
CA LYS A 197 24.92 4.06 -12.75
C LYS A 197 25.80 5.32 -12.82
N ARG A 198 25.29 6.48 -12.42
CA ARG A 198 26.02 7.74 -12.40
C ARG A 198 27.09 7.71 -11.31
N LYS A 199 28.34 7.96 -11.72
CA LYS A 199 29.56 7.83 -10.89
C LYS A 199 29.51 8.57 -9.53
N TRP A 200 28.70 9.62 -9.42
CA TRP A 200 28.56 10.50 -8.25
C TRP A 200 27.48 10.03 -7.24
N PHE A 201 26.81 8.92 -7.53
CA PHE A 201 25.67 8.39 -6.78
C PHE A 201 25.95 7.07 -6.04
N ARG A 202 27.23 6.70 -5.89
CA ARG A 202 27.63 5.44 -5.25
C ARG A 202 27.36 5.38 -3.74
N ASP A 203 27.31 6.54 -3.08
CA ASP A 203 27.05 6.59 -1.65
C ASP A 203 25.54 6.62 -1.37
N PRO A 204 25.05 5.83 -0.39
CA PRO A 204 23.67 5.87 0.03
C PRO A 204 23.28 7.29 0.44
N ALA A 205 22.02 7.65 0.22
CA ALA A 205 21.52 8.96 0.65
C ALA A 205 21.71 9.10 2.18
N PRO A 206 22.24 10.24 2.68
CA PRO A 206 22.36 10.45 4.11
C PRO A 206 21.02 10.30 4.83
N ASP A 207 20.99 9.59 5.96
CA ASP A 207 19.76 9.26 6.69
C ASP A 207 18.88 10.46 7.00
N PHE A 208 19.48 11.60 7.36
CA PHE A 208 18.75 12.84 7.63
C PHE A 208 17.98 13.36 6.41
N ARG A 209 18.51 13.16 5.19
CA ARG A 209 17.82 13.55 3.95
C ARG A 209 16.67 12.61 3.64
N MET A 210 16.88 11.31 3.85
CA MET A 210 15.83 10.30 3.69
C MET A 210 14.67 10.58 4.64
N LYS A 211 14.98 10.84 5.92
CA LYS A 211 14.00 11.22 6.94
C LYS A 211 13.23 12.48 6.55
N ALA A 212 13.92 13.56 6.16
CA ALA A 212 13.27 14.80 5.75
C ALA A 212 12.35 14.61 4.52
N CYS A 213 12.74 13.76 3.57
CA CYS A 213 11.90 13.47 2.40
C CYS A 213 10.70 12.61 2.75
N ARG A 214 10.84 11.64 3.67
CA ARG A 214 9.71 10.87 4.21
C ARG A 214 8.71 11.75 4.96
N GLU A 215 9.19 12.67 5.79
CA GLU A 215 8.35 13.65 6.50
C GLU A 215 7.58 14.54 5.50
N LYS A 216 8.28 15.15 4.53
CA LYS A 216 7.63 15.95 3.48
C LYS A 216 6.60 15.16 2.66
N PHE A 217 6.92 13.91 2.31
CA PHE A 217 5.99 13.03 1.61
C PHE A 217 4.78 12.70 2.47
N SER A 218 4.97 12.40 3.75
CA SER A 218 3.87 12.17 4.68
C SER A 218 2.95 13.38 4.81
N ASP A 219 3.51 14.59 4.96
CA ASP A 219 2.73 15.82 5.13
C ASP A 219 1.88 16.14 3.89
N THR A 220 2.49 16.06 2.70
CA THR A 220 1.79 16.32 1.42
C THR A 220 0.74 15.26 1.11
N MET A 221 1.02 13.97 1.37
CA MET A 221 0.03 12.90 1.26
C MET A 221 -1.13 13.09 2.24
N ARG A 222 -0.85 13.52 3.47
CA ARG A 222 -1.89 13.81 4.45
C ARG A 222 -2.79 14.94 3.97
N GLU A 223 -2.24 16.02 3.42
CA GLU A 223 -3.03 17.12 2.85
C GLU A 223 -3.93 16.65 1.69
N LEU A 224 -3.38 15.84 0.78
CA LEU A 224 -4.15 15.22 -0.31
C LEU A 224 -5.31 14.36 0.23
N ILE A 225 -5.04 13.48 1.20
CA ILE A 225 -6.06 12.59 1.77
C ILE A 225 -7.11 13.36 2.56
N VAL A 226 -6.73 14.40 3.30
CA VAL A 226 -7.68 15.31 3.97
C VAL A 226 -8.61 15.91 2.93
N ARG A 227 -8.08 16.42 1.81
CA ARG A 227 -8.91 16.99 0.75
C ARG A 227 -9.88 15.99 0.15
N LEU A 228 -9.40 14.80 -0.16
CA LEU A 228 -10.19 13.71 -0.72
C LEU A 228 -11.18 13.10 0.29
N LYS A 229 -10.98 13.31 1.58
CA LYS A 229 -11.94 12.93 2.62
C LYS A 229 -13.04 13.97 2.76
N ASP A 230 -12.67 15.25 2.83
CA ASP A 230 -13.63 16.33 3.08
C ASP A 230 -14.55 16.57 1.87
N HIS A 231 -14.08 16.26 0.66
CA HIS A 231 -14.82 16.53 -0.59
C HIS A 231 -14.89 15.35 -1.55
N GLY A 232 -14.32 14.20 -1.21
CA GLY A 232 -14.23 13.03 -2.06
C GLY A 232 -14.72 11.75 -1.38
N PRO A 233 -14.33 10.58 -1.92
CA PRO A 233 -14.86 9.30 -1.47
C PRO A 233 -14.04 8.65 -0.34
N LEU A 234 -13.03 9.32 0.20
CA LEU A 234 -12.22 8.76 1.30
C LEU A 234 -12.94 8.97 2.64
N ILE A 235 -12.86 7.98 3.52
CA ILE A 235 -13.59 7.99 4.79
C ILE A 235 -12.71 8.47 5.95
N ARG A 236 -11.38 8.34 5.82
CA ARG A 236 -10.43 8.52 6.93
C ARG A 236 -9.07 9.07 6.46
N VAL A 237 -8.31 9.59 7.42
CA VAL A 237 -6.94 10.09 7.22
C VAL A 237 -6.00 9.29 8.12
N PRO A 238 -5.14 8.41 7.58
CA PRO A 238 -4.22 7.61 8.39
C PRO A 238 -3.00 8.45 8.79
N ASN A 239 -2.20 7.92 9.72
CA ASN A 239 -0.86 8.43 9.97
C ASN A 239 0.10 7.84 8.92
N ILE A 240 0.45 8.64 7.91
CA ILE A 240 1.28 8.20 6.78
C ILE A 240 2.67 7.78 7.24
N MET A 241 3.30 8.49 8.17
CA MET A 241 4.60 8.08 8.74
C MET A 241 4.55 6.69 9.36
N LYS A 242 3.51 6.38 10.14
CA LYS A 242 3.33 5.03 10.72
C LYS A 242 3.11 3.97 9.64
N SER A 243 2.38 4.31 8.58
CA SER A 243 2.19 3.40 7.45
C SER A 243 3.51 3.12 6.70
N LEU A 244 4.32 4.15 6.49
CA LEU A 244 5.65 4.02 5.89
C LEU A 244 6.59 3.19 6.77
N SER A 245 6.58 3.35 8.10
CA SER A 245 7.43 2.52 8.98
C SER A 245 7.05 1.04 8.93
N ARG A 246 5.82 0.68 8.56
CA ARG A 246 5.45 -0.73 8.34
C ARG A 246 6.13 -1.32 7.10
N LEU A 247 6.52 -0.50 6.13
CA LEU A 247 7.30 -0.95 4.97
C LEU A 247 8.71 -1.40 5.37
N GLU A 248 9.22 -0.89 6.49
CA GLU A 248 10.54 -1.24 7.03
C GLU A 248 10.51 -2.51 7.88
N ILE A 249 9.32 -3.04 8.20
CA ILE A 249 9.21 -4.32 8.92
C ILE A 249 9.76 -5.42 8.02
N ASP A 250 10.80 -6.08 8.51
CA ASP A 250 11.36 -7.28 7.92
C ASP A 250 10.37 -8.43 8.10
N THR A 251 9.77 -8.87 6.99
CA THR A 251 8.80 -9.97 6.96
C THR A 251 9.47 -11.34 6.94
N SER A 252 10.80 -11.40 6.84
CA SER A 252 11.56 -12.65 6.93
C SER A 252 11.71 -13.15 8.36
N THR A 253 11.57 -12.26 9.35
CA THR A 253 11.71 -12.63 10.77
C THR A 253 10.59 -13.53 11.26
N HIS A 254 9.39 -13.43 10.67
CA HIS A 254 8.23 -14.22 11.09
C HIS A 254 7.16 -14.32 9.99
N ASP A 255 6.61 -15.51 9.75
CA ASP A 255 5.65 -15.76 8.67
C ASP A 255 4.34 -14.99 8.82
N ALA A 256 3.85 -14.82 10.06
CA ALA A 256 2.68 -13.98 10.35
C ALA A 256 2.75 -12.59 9.69
N LEU A 257 3.93 -11.97 9.71
CA LEU A 257 4.11 -10.60 9.20
C LEU A 257 3.85 -10.53 7.70
N LYS A 258 4.11 -11.60 6.94
CA LYS A 258 3.88 -11.63 5.49
C LYS A 258 2.40 -11.43 5.15
N PHE A 259 1.48 -11.93 5.98
CA PHE A 259 0.03 -11.80 5.73
C PHE A 259 -0.51 -10.39 5.94
N PHE A 260 0.17 -9.56 6.74
CA PHE A 260 -0.34 -8.23 7.12
C PHE A 260 0.52 -7.09 6.57
N VAL A 261 1.83 -7.29 6.44
CA VAL A 261 2.76 -6.28 5.90
C VAL A 261 2.84 -6.35 4.38
N SER A 262 2.87 -7.55 3.77
CA SER A 262 2.99 -7.66 2.30
C SER A 262 1.84 -6.99 1.53
N PRO A 263 0.56 -7.10 1.95
CA PRO A 263 -0.53 -6.37 1.31
C PRO A 263 -0.36 -4.85 1.36
N VAL A 264 0.14 -4.32 2.49
CA VAL A 264 0.45 -2.89 2.65
C VAL A 264 1.60 -2.47 1.73
N LYS A 265 2.68 -3.26 1.70
CA LYS A 265 3.81 -3.05 0.76
C LYS A 265 3.34 -3.03 -0.70
N LYS A 266 2.45 -3.94 -1.08
CA LYS A 266 1.88 -4.03 -2.43
C LYS A 266 1.01 -2.82 -2.77
N ALA A 267 0.11 -2.41 -1.87
CA ALA A 267 -0.76 -1.25 -2.09
C ALA A 267 0.05 0.05 -2.19
N TRP A 268 1.09 0.22 -1.37
CA TRP A 268 2.00 1.37 -1.49
C TRP A 268 2.76 1.36 -2.82
N ARG A 269 3.28 0.20 -3.26
CA ARG A 269 3.95 0.08 -4.58
C ARG A 269 3.04 0.47 -5.73
N GLU A 270 1.82 -0.04 -5.73
CA GLU A 270 0.79 0.29 -6.73
C GLU A 270 0.48 1.80 -6.74
N LEU A 271 0.20 2.39 -5.58
CA LEU A 271 -0.05 3.83 -5.47
C LEU A 271 1.14 4.65 -5.97
N ARG A 272 2.37 4.33 -5.54
CA ARG A 272 3.58 5.07 -5.95
C ARG A 272 3.86 4.92 -7.44
N SER A 273 3.55 3.76 -8.03
CA SER A 273 3.63 3.53 -9.47
C SER A 273 2.66 4.41 -10.24
N ILE A 274 1.38 4.44 -9.83
CA ILE A 274 0.36 5.32 -10.41
C ILE A 274 0.75 6.79 -10.27
N MET A 275 1.27 7.20 -9.11
CA MET A 275 1.77 8.55 -8.88
C MET A 275 2.96 8.88 -9.80
N LYS A 276 3.94 7.99 -9.96
CA LYS A 276 5.06 8.17 -10.89
C LYS A 276 4.58 8.29 -12.33
N ALA A 277 3.67 7.42 -12.77
CA ALA A 277 3.09 7.47 -14.12
C ALA A 277 2.32 8.77 -14.35
N THR A 278 1.54 9.21 -13.35
CA THR A 278 0.81 10.49 -13.37
C THR A 278 1.79 11.65 -13.44
N TYR A 279 2.82 11.70 -12.60
CA TYR A 279 3.85 12.73 -12.65
C TYR A 279 4.52 12.84 -14.03
N LYS A 280 4.89 11.70 -14.64
CA LYS A 280 5.49 11.66 -15.99
C LYS A 280 4.55 12.18 -17.07
N ARG A 281 3.24 11.95 -16.95
CA ARG A 281 2.23 12.50 -17.86
C ARG A 281 2.10 14.02 -17.75
N GLY A 282 2.53 14.59 -16.63
CA GLY A 282 2.59 16.03 -16.40
C GLY A 282 1.25 16.66 -16.09
N ILE A 283 1.31 17.92 -15.67
CA ILE A 283 0.19 18.68 -15.11
C ILE A 283 -1.00 18.85 -16.05
N VAL A 284 -0.74 18.79 -17.35
CA VAL A 284 -1.74 18.85 -18.41
C VAL A 284 -2.71 17.67 -18.33
N ARG A 285 -2.31 16.53 -17.74
CA ARG A 285 -3.15 15.33 -17.60
C ARG A 285 -3.80 15.19 -16.22
N TYR A 286 -3.50 16.08 -15.27
CA TYR A 286 -4.12 16.04 -13.95
C TYR A 286 -5.57 16.53 -14.05
N ARG A 287 -6.50 15.79 -13.47
CA ARG A 287 -7.92 16.16 -13.49
C ARG A 287 -8.22 17.14 -12.36
N HIS A 288 -9.10 18.10 -12.64
CA HIS A 288 -9.69 19.01 -11.66
C HIS A 288 -11.22 18.81 -11.69
N PRO A 289 -11.90 18.63 -10.54
CA PRO A 289 -11.34 18.56 -9.18
C PRO A 289 -10.39 17.37 -8.94
N VAL A 290 -9.62 17.43 -7.85
CA VAL A 290 -8.66 16.39 -7.47
C VAL A 290 -9.35 15.02 -7.33
N VAL A 291 -10.61 14.99 -6.89
CA VAL A 291 -11.40 13.76 -6.74
C VAL A 291 -11.62 12.99 -8.06
N GLU A 292 -11.47 13.64 -9.22
CA GLU A 292 -11.64 12.98 -10.52
C GLU A 292 -10.42 12.15 -10.94
N ASN A 293 -9.30 12.23 -10.24
CA ASN A 293 -8.11 11.41 -10.48
C ASN A 293 -8.32 9.98 -9.94
N SER A 294 -9.28 9.27 -10.56
CA SER A 294 -9.83 7.98 -10.11
C SER A 294 -8.78 6.93 -9.79
N ASP A 295 -7.71 6.84 -10.58
CA ASP A 295 -6.67 5.82 -10.39
C ASP A 295 -5.94 6.02 -9.06
N ILE A 296 -5.61 7.28 -8.71
CA ILE A 296 -4.98 7.63 -7.43
C ILE A 296 -5.96 7.43 -6.28
N VAL A 297 -7.21 7.86 -6.47
CA VAL A 297 -8.26 7.75 -5.44
C VAL A 297 -8.54 6.29 -5.10
N GLU A 298 -8.64 5.42 -6.09
CA GLU A 298 -8.91 4.00 -5.87
C GLU A 298 -7.72 3.28 -5.24
N ALA A 299 -6.49 3.58 -5.69
CA ALA A 299 -5.28 3.07 -5.05
C ALA A 299 -5.15 3.55 -3.60
N LEU A 300 -5.53 4.80 -3.30
CA LEU A 300 -5.60 5.32 -1.94
C LEU A 300 -6.63 4.56 -1.11
N LYS A 301 -7.86 4.36 -1.59
CA LYS A 301 -8.87 3.59 -0.84
C LYS A 301 -8.37 2.20 -0.46
N LYS A 302 -7.80 1.48 -1.44
CA LYS A 302 -7.23 0.15 -1.24
C LYS A 302 -6.10 0.19 -0.21
N LEU A 303 -5.19 1.16 -0.31
CA LEU A 303 -4.13 1.36 0.67
C LEU A 303 -4.70 1.62 2.07
N LEU A 304 -5.67 2.51 2.19
CA LEU A 304 -6.30 2.83 3.48
C LEU A 304 -6.95 1.61 4.10
N GLU A 305 -7.65 0.77 3.33
CA GLU A 305 -8.28 -0.44 3.85
C GLU A 305 -7.25 -1.45 4.38
N VAL A 306 -6.20 -1.75 3.59
CA VAL A 306 -5.17 -2.71 4.03
C VAL A 306 -4.34 -2.17 5.20
N ASP A 307 -4.09 -0.86 5.24
CA ASP A 307 -3.35 -0.22 6.34
C ASP A 307 -4.15 -0.21 7.65
N GLU A 308 -5.48 -0.09 7.59
CA GLU A 308 -6.35 -0.22 8.76
C GLU A 308 -6.17 -1.56 9.44
N LYS A 309 -6.27 -2.61 8.63
CA LYS A 309 -6.19 -3.98 9.08
C LYS A 309 -4.79 -4.29 9.61
N ALA A 310 -3.75 -3.72 8.99
CA ALA A 310 -2.40 -3.84 9.50
C ALA A 310 -2.21 -3.07 10.81
N GLU A 311 -2.72 -1.84 10.96
CA GLU A 311 -2.58 -1.07 12.21
C GLU A 311 -3.35 -1.69 13.37
N SER A 312 -4.52 -2.28 13.13
CA SER A 312 -5.30 -2.92 14.20
C SER A 312 -4.54 -4.09 14.82
N LEU A 313 -3.78 -4.84 14.02
CA LEU A 313 -3.07 -6.06 14.39
C LEU A 313 -1.59 -5.87 14.73
N LEU A 314 -0.86 -5.07 13.97
CA LEU A 314 0.57 -4.81 14.17
C LEU A 314 0.83 -3.64 15.10
N GLY A 315 -0.08 -2.65 15.14
CA GLY A 315 -0.04 -1.41 15.93
C GLY A 315 1.33 -1.00 16.48
N ASP A 316 1.57 -1.36 17.74
CA ASP A 316 2.83 -1.14 18.43
C ASP A 316 3.65 -2.44 18.56
N SER A 317 4.84 -2.34 19.16
CA SER A 317 5.70 -3.51 19.35
C SER A 317 5.04 -4.64 20.15
N LEU A 318 4.12 -4.33 21.08
CA LEU A 318 3.45 -5.33 21.89
C LEU A 318 2.41 -6.09 21.06
N LYS A 319 1.62 -5.39 20.25
CA LYS A 319 0.67 -6.01 19.32
C LYS A 319 1.36 -6.87 18.27
N LYS A 320 2.52 -6.42 17.76
CA LYS A 320 3.37 -7.25 16.89
C LYS A 320 3.79 -8.55 17.59
N ASP A 321 4.33 -8.47 18.81
CA ASP A 321 4.74 -9.65 19.60
C ASP A 321 3.55 -10.59 19.83
N GLN A 322 2.36 -10.04 20.14
CA GLN A 322 1.11 -10.81 20.33
C GLN A 322 0.65 -11.53 19.06
N LEU A 323 0.77 -10.87 17.91
CA LEU A 323 0.39 -11.43 16.61
C LEU A 323 1.32 -12.59 16.22
N GLU A 324 2.63 -12.41 16.37
CA GLU A 324 3.62 -13.46 16.12
C GLU A 324 3.37 -14.66 17.04
N PHE A 325 3.21 -14.38 18.34
CA PHE A 325 2.96 -15.40 19.35
C PHE A 325 1.70 -16.22 19.06
N ILE A 326 0.57 -15.57 18.74
CA ILE A 326 -0.67 -16.31 18.49
C ILE A 326 -0.63 -17.06 17.16
N TYR A 327 0.10 -16.54 16.17
CA TYR A 327 0.32 -17.25 14.92
C TYR A 327 1.08 -18.55 15.17
N ASP A 328 2.12 -18.55 15.99
CA ASP A 328 2.86 -19.76 16.37
C ASP A 328 1.98 -20.79 17.09
N VAL A 329 1.14 -20.32 18.03
CA VAL A 329 0.16 -21.17 18.73
C VAL A 329 -0.82 -21.82 17.75
N LEU A 330 -1.39 -21.03 16.84
CA LEU A 330 -2.35 -21.54 15.86
C LEU A 330 -1.67 -22.42 14.80
N ASN A 331 -0.44 -22.10 14.39
CA ASN A 331 0.34 -22.92 13.48
C ASN A 331 0.65 -24.29 14.12
N HIS A 332 0.90 -24.34 15.43
CA HIS A 332 1.04 -25.61 16.15
C HIS A 332 -0.25 -26.45 16.09
N ILE A 333 -1.41 -25.82 16.26
CA ILE A 333 -2.70 -26.49 16.09
C ILE A 333 -2.91 -26.94 14.64
N MET A 334 -2.51 -26.14 13.65
CA MET A 334 -2.60 -26.47 12.22
C MET A 334 -1.77 -27.69 11.82
N LEU A 335 -0.65 -27.93 12.50
CA LEU A 335 0.20 -29.11 12.32
C LEU A 335 -0.33 -30.35 13.04
N SER A 336 -1.32 -30.20 13.93
CA SER A 336 -1.96 -31.29 14.65
C SER A 336 -3.12 -31.92 13.86
N PRO A 337 -3.70 -33.06 14.31
CA PRO A 337 -4.90 -33.60 13.70
C PRO A 337 -6.13 -32.67 13.75
N LEU A 338 -6.12 -31.62 14.59
CA LEU A 338 -7.16 -30.58 14.59
C LEU A 338 -6.99 -29.55 13.48
N GLY A 339 -5.86 -29.54 12.76
CA GLY A 339 -5.62 -28.59 11.67
C GLY A 339 -6.66 -28.64 10.56
N SER A 340 -7.22 -29.82 10.26
CA SER A 340 -8.32 -29.95 9.30
C SER A 340 -9.61 -29.30 9.80
N GLN A 341 -9.89 -29.34 11.10
CA GLN A 341 -11.04 -28.66 11.70
C GLN A 341 -10.84 -27.14 11.66
N LEU A 342 -9.63 -26.68 11.96
CA LEU A 342 -9.28 -25.25 11.89
C LEU A 342 -9.36 -24.69 10.46
N LYS A 343 -9.04 -25.52 9.44
CA LYS A 343 -9.18 -25.17 8.01
C LYS A 343 -10.61 -25.24 7.49
N ALA A 344 -11.48 -26.05 8.08
CA ALA A 344 -12.83 -26.26 7.57
C ALA A 344 -13.58 -24.92 7.43
N ASP A 345 -14.12 -24.68 6.24
CA ASP A 345 -14.96 -23.52 5.97
C ASP A 345 -16.42 -23.88 6.23
N GLN A 346 -17.02 -23.16 7.20
CA GLN A 346 -18.45 -23.00 7.45
C GLN A 346 -19.22 -24.02 8.33
N LYS A 347 -20.09 -23.42 9.16
CA LYS A 347 -21.40 -23.82 9.75
C LYS A 347 -21.65 -25.25 10.22
N ALA A 348 -21.25 -26.30 9.49
CA ALA A 348 -21.52 -27.68 9.85
C ALA A 348 -20.79 -28.11 11.14
N ASP A 349 -19.63 -27.50 11.41
CA ASP A 349 -18.78 -27.77 12.58
C ASP A 349 -18.67 -26.59 13.55
N GLN A 350 -19.69 -25.71 13.60
CA GLN A 350 -19.71 -24.53 14.49
C GLN A 350 -19.33 -24.93 15.93
N LYS A 351 -19.91 -26.03 16.44
CA LYS A 351 -19.66 -26.54 17.79
C LYS A 351 -18.22 -27.04 17.99
N ALA A 352 -17.58 -27.60 16.97
CA ALA A 352 -16.18 -28.05 17.07
C ALA A 352 -15.22 -26.85 17.01
N ASN A 353 -15.53 -25.87 16.16
CA ASN A 353 -14.81 -24.60 16.10
C ASN A 353 -14.96 -23.80 17.40
N ASP A 354 -16.13 -23.85 18.04
CA ASP A 354 -16.35 -23.23 19.34
C ASP A 354 -15.40 -23.84 20.37
N VAL A 355 -15.27 -25.17 20.46
CA VAL A 355 -14.32 -25.81 21.39
C VAL A 355 -12.87 -25.38 21.11
N LEU A 356 -12.47 -25.29 19.84
CA LEU A 356 -11.13 -24.82 19.45
C LEU A 356 -10.86 -23.38 19.92
N ILE A 357 -11.76 -22.45 19.58
CA ILE A 357 -11.60 -21.01 19.84
C ILE A 357 -11.80 -20.69 21.32
N VAL A 358 -12.74 -21.36 21.96
CA VAL A 358 -13.15 -21.10 23.34
C VAL A 358 -12.25 -21.83 24.32
N GLU A 359 -11.81 -23.06 24.06
CA GLU A 359 -11.07 -23.85 25.06
C GLU A 359 -9.60 -24.02 24.70
N ILE A 360 -9.32 -24.58 23.51
CA ILE A 360 -7.98 -25.07 23.15
C ILE A 360 -7.00 -23.92 22.92
N ILE A 361 -7.37 -22.95 22.07
CA ILE A 361 -6.49 -21.83 21.69
C ILE A 361 -6.07 -21.01 22.92
N PRO A 362 -6.99 -20.58 23.81
CA PRO A 362 -6.62 -19.84 25.03
C PRO A 362 -5.73 -20.65 25.97
N GLN A 363 -6.00 -21.94 26.17
CA GLN A 363 -5.19 -22.78 27.05
C GLN A 363 -3.77 -22.96 26.50
N LEU A 364 -3.65 -23.23 25.20
CA LEU A 364 -2.35 -23.38 24.56
C LEU A 364 -1.59 -22.04 24.54
N ALA A 365 -2.27 -20.92 24.28
CA ALA A 365 -1.68 -19.59 24.33
C ALA A 365 -1.21 -19.21 25.73
N THR A 366 -1.99 -19.53 26.77
CA THR A 366 -1.59 -19.37 28.17
C THR A 366 -0.37 -20.22 28.49
N PHE A 367 -0.40 -21.51 28.18
CA PHE A 367 0.71 -22.40 28.47
C PHE A 367 2.01 -21.97 27.78
N LYS A 368 1.95 -21.63 26.49
CA LYS A 368 3.10 -21.10 25.74
C LYS A 368 3.61 -19.78 26.32
N ALA A 369 2.73 -18.95 26.87
CA ALA A 369 3.13 -17.67 27.45
C ALA A 369 3.84 -17.89 28.80
N LEU A 370 3.38 -18.85 29.61
CA LEU A 370 4.09 -19.26 30.83
C LEU A 370 5.51 -19.79 30.51
N GLN A 371 5.64 -20.61 29.45
CA GLN A 371 6.95 -21.07 28.97
C GLN A 371 7.86 -19.88 28.55
N GLN A 372 7.32 -18.93 27.79
CA GLN A 372 8.07 -17.75 27.35
C GLN A 372 8.46 -16.84 28.52
N MET A 373 7.55 -16.61 29.47
CA MET A 373 7.80 -15.82 30.69
C MET A 373 8.96 -16.39 31.49
N TYR A 374 8.93 -17.70 31.75
CA TYR A 374 10.01 -18.38 32.45
C TYR A 374 11.35 -18.21 31.74
N GLN A 375 11.39 -18.50 30.43
CA GLN A 375 12.63 -18.39 29.65
C GLN A 375 13.17 -16.96 29.63
N ALA A 376 12.31 -15.97 29.42
CA ALA A 376 12.69 -14.56 29.42
C ALA A 376 13.26 -14.12 30.78
N ASN A 377 12.65 -14.55 31.88
CA ASN A 377 13.14 -14.27 33.23
C ASN A 377 14.52 -14.89 33.50
N GLU A 378 14.76 -16.12 33.05
CA GLU A 378 16.07 -16.76 33.15
C GLU A 378 17.14 -16.05 32.31
N ASP A 379 16.79 -15.61 31.10
CA ASP A 379 17.71 -14.86 30.23
C ASP A 379 18.03 -13.47 30.79
N ILE A 380 17.04 -12.81 31.41
CA ILE A 380 17.25 -11.55 32.15
C ILE A 380 18.22 -11.78 33.32
N ARG A 381 17.95 -12.78 34.18
CA ARG A 381 18.83 -13.12 35.32
C ARG A 381 20.26 -13.43 34.87
N LYS A 382 20.42 -14.11 33.74
CA LYS A 382 21.74 -14.38 33.14
C LYS A 382 22.43 -13.10 32.72
N LYS A 383 21.76 -12.26 31.94
CA LYS A 383 22.35 -11.03 31.41
C LYS A 383 22.71 -10.07 32.53
N GLU A 384 21.90 -10.00 33.58
CA GLU A 384 22.23 -9.27 34.80
C GLU A 384 23.47 -9.82 35.50
N LYS A 385 23.65 -11.14 35.55
CA LYS A 385 24.85 -11.78 36.10
C LYS A 385 26.09 -11.47 35.24
N GLU A 386 25.98 -11.56 33.93
CA GLU A 386 27.07 -11.23 32.99
C GLU A 386 27.48 -9.76 33.10
N LEU A 387 26.52 -8.83 33.18
CA LEU A 387 26.80 -7.41 33.35
C LEU A 387 27.49 -7.11 34.70
N LYS A 388 27.07 -7.80 35.77
CA LYS A 388 27.76 -7.74 37.07
C LYS A 388 29.19 -8.26 37.00
N GLU A 389 29.44 -9.35 36.27
CA GLU A 389 30.78 -9.92 36.08
C GLU A 389 31.72 -8.99 35.28
N VAL A 390 31.18 -8.20 34.34
CA VAL A 390 31.92 -7.19 33.56
C VAL A 390 32.16 -5.90 34.36
N GLY A 391 31.61 -5.78 35.59
CA GLY A 391 31.77 -4.59 36.43
C GLY A 391 30.92 -3.40 35.99
N LEU A 392 29.91 -3.62 35.13
CA LEU A 392 28.90 -2.62 34.81
C LEU A 392 27.84 -2.67 35.91
N ASP A 393 27.94 -1.75 36.87
CA ASP A 393 27.05 -1.71 38.01
C ASP A 393 25.66 -1.21 37.60
N LEU A 394 24.73 -2.16 37.40
CA LEU A 394 23.33 -1.93 37.05
C LEU A 394 22.58 -1.10 38.11
N GLU A 395 23.11 -0.98 39.34
CA GLU A 395 22.49 -0.18 40.40
C GLU A 395 22.43 1.32 40.07
N ALA A 396 23.35 1.84 39.24
CA ALA A 396 23.35 3.24 38.81
C ALA A 396 22.28 3.56 37.74
N ALA A 397 21.69 2.53 37.12
CA ALA A 397 20.68 2.65 36.07
C ALA A 397 19.26 2.25 36.51
N LYS A 398 19.07 1.84 37.78
CA LYS A 398 17.72 1.52 38.29
C LYS A 398 16.93 2.82 38.44
N PRO A 399 15.79 2.99 37.74
CA PRO A 399 14.88 4.10 38.01
C PRO A 399 14.41 4.04 39.48
N ASP A 400 14.25 5.22 40.07
CA ASP A 400 14.05 5.47 41.50
C ASP A 400 13.03 4.52 42.16
N LYS A 401 13.45 3.80 43.22
CA LYS A 401 12.71 2.68 43.85
C LYS A 401 11.37 3.07 44.51
N ASN A 402 11.00 4.35 44.53
CA ASN A 402 9.76 4.85 45.16
C ASN A 402 8.51 4.78 44.25
N MET A 403 8.58 4.15 43.06
CA MET A 403 7.44 3.92 42.15
C MET A 403 7.02 2.43 42.08
N THR A 404 6.71 1.80 43.21
CA THR A 404 6.32 0.37 43.28
C THR A 404 4.98 0.01 42.62
N SER A 405 4.23 0.98 42.07
CA SER A 405 2.99 0.72 41.30
C SER A 405 3.13 0.99 39.79
N SER A 406 4.27 1.53 39.33
CA SER A 406 4.48 1.91 37.93
C SER A 406 5.63 1.15 37.25
N MET A 407 6.27 0.21 37.94
CA MET A 407 7.39 -0.59 37.40
C MET A 407 6.97 -1.47 36.20
N TRP A 408 5.67 -1.66 36.01
CA TRP A 408 5.09 -2.46 34.93
C TRP A 408 4.82 -1.68 33.64
N ARG A 409 4.85 -0.34 33.66
CA ARG A 409 4.36 0.48 32.52
C ARG A 409 5.40 0.78 31.44
N ASP A 410 6.69 0.64 31.72
CA ASP A 410 7.77 0.93 30.77
C ASP A 410 8.62 -0.31 30.44
N ASP A 411 7.94 -1.41 30.06
CA ASP A 411 8.54 -2.63 29.47
C ASP A 411 9.15 -2.37 28.06
N LYS A 412 9.47 -1.10 27.75
CA LYS A 412 10.35 -0.67 26.67
C LYS A 412 11.81 -0.57 27.14
N GLU A 413 12.06 -0.28 28.41
CA GLU A 413 13.41 -0.05 28.95
C GLU A 413 14.11 -1.33 29.45
N THR A 414 13.36 -2.39 29.74
CA THR A 414 13.85 -3.72 30.16
C THR A 414 14.23 -4.64 29.00
N ARG A 415 14.03 -4.21 27.74
CA ARG A 415 14.39 -4.99 26.56
C ARG A 415 15.90 -5.03 26.38
N TYR A 416 16.54 -6.02 26.99
CA TYR A 416 17.83 -6.46 26.48
C TYR A 416 17.64 -6.98 25.05
N ASP A 417 18.44 -6.48 24.11
CA ASP A 417 18.41 -6.96 22.72
C ASP A 417 18.47 -8.49 22.68
N GLY A 418 17.50 -9.10 22.00
CA GLY A 418 17.36 -10.54 21.81
C GLY A 418 16.48 -11.28 22.84
N ILE A 419 16.07 -10.65 23.95
CA ILE A 419 15.20 -11.30 24.94
C ILE A 419 13.72 -11.08 24.58
N LYS A 420 12.92 -12.16 24.58
CA LYS A 420 11.47 -12.10 24.34
C LYS A 420 10.75 -11.36 25.47
N ARG A 421 9.63 -10.73 25.16
CA ARG A 421 8.80 -10.02 26.16
C ARG A 421 8.23 -11.00 27.19
N VAL A 422 8.37 -10.67 28.48
CA VAL A 422 7.76 -11.45 29.58
C VAL A 422 6.24 -11.36 29.47
N TRP A 423 5.69 -10.15 29.46
CA TRP A 423 4.24 -9.90 29.45
C TRP A 423 3.67 -9.75 28.03
N VAL A 424 3.71 -10.82 27.23
CA VAL A 424 3.11 -10.77 25.87
C VAL A 424 1.61 -10.46 25.90
N TRP A 425 0.89 -10.85 26.97
CA TRP A 425 -0.56 -10.65 27.11
C TRP A 425 -0.97 -9.46 27.98
N GLU A 426 -0.10 -8.47 28.19
CA GLU A 426 -0.34 -7.36 29.12
C GLU A 426 -1.71 -6.66 28.97
N ASN A 427 -2.22 -6.51 27.74
CA ASN A 427 -3.52 -5.88 27.47
C ASN A 427 -4.73 -6.83 27.52
N TYR A 428 -4.49 -8.14 27.72
CA TYR A 428 -5.53 -9.18 27.74
C TYR A 428 -5.71 -9.82 29.11
N ILE A 429 -4.88 -9.45 30.10
CA ILE A 429 -4.93 -9.97 31.46
C ILE A 429 -5.19 -8.84 32.44
N ARG A 430 -5.83 -9.15 33.57
CA ARG A 430 -6.01 -8.17 34.65
C ARG A 430 -4.70 -8.05 35.43
N ASP A 431 -4.38 -6.85 35.90
CA ASP A 431 -3.22 -6.63 36.78
C ASP A 431 -3.29 -7.50 38.04
N SER A 432 -4.49 -7.78 38.55
CA SER A 432 -4.70 -8.68 39.71
C SER A 432 -4.29 -10.13 39.44
N ASP A 433 -4.27 -10.55 38.18
CA ASP A 433 -3.95 -11.92 37.79
C ASP A 433 -2.43 -12.09 37.56
N LYS A 434 -1.65 -11.00 37.41
CA LYS A 434 -0.20 -11.04 37.14
C LYS A 434 0.60 -11.89 38.15
N PRO A 435 0.42 -11.75 39.49
CA PRO A 435 1.14 -12.61 40.44
C PRO A 435 0.86 -14.11 40.25
N PHE A 436 -0.34 -14.46 39.79
CA PHE A 436 -0.72 -15.85 39.52
C PHE A 436 -0.07 -16.37 38.23
N TRP A 437 0.14 -15.51 37.22
CA TRP A 437 0.94 -15.84 36.03
C TRP A 437 2.41 -16.07 36.38
N GLU A 438 3.00 -15.22 37.23
CA GLU A 438 4.40 -15.36 37.65
C GLU A 438 4.63 -16.68 38.38
N MET A 439 3.81 -16.97 39.40
CA MET A 439 3.86 -18.23 40.14
C MET A 439 3.69 -19.44 39.21
N ALA A 440 2.70 -19.42 38.31
CA ALA A 440 2.50 -20.50 37.34
C ALA A 440 3.68 -20.64 36.35
N SER A 441 4.37 -19.54 36.01
CA SER A 441 5.56 -19.60 35.15
C SER A 441 6.76 -20.22 35.85
N GLU A 442 6.92 -19.99 37.16
CA GLU A 442 7.96 -20.65 37.96
C GLU A 442 7.70 -22.16 38.05
N GLU A 443 6.45 -22.59 38.20
CA GLU A 443 6.10 -24.02 38.21
C GLU A 443 6.34 -24.73 36.88
N VAL A 444 6.30 -24.02 35.75
CA VAL A 444 6.72 -24.58 34.46
C VAL A 444 8.20 -24.99 34.50
N SER A 445 9.05 -24.26 35.24
CA SER A 445 10.48 -24.58 35.38
C SER A 445 10.75 -25.90 36.09
N ASP A 446 9.82 -26.33 36.96
CA ASP A 446 9.90 -27.57 37.71
C ASP A 446 9.50 -28.81 36.90
N ILE A 447 9.10 -28.62 35.63
CA ILE A 447 8.65 -29.68 34.73
C ILE A 447 9.66 -29.88 33.61
N ASN A 448 10.03 -31.14 33.36
CA ASN A 448 10.93 -31.52 32.28
C ASN A 448 10.37 -31.09 30.92
N LEU A 449 11.26 -30.57 30.06
CA LEU A 449 10.91 -30.05 28.74
C LEU A 449 10.10 -31.02 27.86
N MET A 450 10.39 -32.32 27.93
CA MET A 450 9.65 -33.35 27.19
C MET A 450 8.21 -33.49 27.69
N VAL A 451 8.01 -33.37 29.01
CA VAL A 451 6.69 -33.41 29.63
C VAL A 451 5.93 -32.11 29.34
N GLN A 452 6.63 -30.97 29.25
CA GLN A 452 6.01 -29.72 28.79
C GLN A 452 5.47 -29.84 27.36
N GLU A 453 6.18 -30.51 26.44
CA GLU A 453 5.65 -30.81 25.10
C GLU A 453 4.43 -31.72 25.17
N ASP A 454 4.46 -32.76 26.02
CA ASP A 454 3.32 -33.66 26.24
C ASP A 454 2.11 -32.91 26.81
N ILE A 455 2.30 -31.89 27.65
CA ILE A 455 1.21 -30.99 28.12
C ILE A 455 0.59 -30.24 26.95
N ALA A 456 1.39 -29.66 26.04
CA ALA A 456 0.86 -28.95 24.87
C ALA A 456 0.04 -29.88 23.97
N ASP A 457 0.57 -31.08 23.69
CA ASP A 457 -0.12 -32.08 22.87
C ASP A 457 -1.39 -32.59 23.57
N PHE A 458 -1.35 -32.79 24.89
CA PHE A 458 -2.50 -33.19 25.69
C PHE A 458 -3.64 -32.16 25.64
N LEU A 459 -3.33 -30.86 25.74
CA LEU A 459 -4.32 -29.79 25.65
C LEU A 459 -5.06 -29.79 24.29
N ILE A 460 -4.36 -30.15 23.22
CA ILE A 460 -4.95 -30.33 21.89
C ILE A 460 -5.75 -31.66 21.83
N ALA A 461 -5.13 -32.75 22.27
CA ALA A 461 -5.63 -34.11 22.04
C ALA A 461 -6.87 -34.47 22.84
N ARG A 462 -7.04 -33.90 24.04
CA ARG A 462 -8.19 -34.21 24.93
C ARG A 462 -9.55 -33.86 24.31
N HIS A 463 -9.58 -33.04 23.27
CA HIS A 463 -10.80 -32.68 22.54
C HIS A 463 -10.97 -33.44 21.21
N ILE A 464 -10.00 -34.27 20.84
CA ILE A 464 -10.10 -35.15 19.67
C ILE A 464 -10.81 -36.43 20.12
N LYS A 465 -11.93 -36.78 19.48
CA LYS A 465 -12.51 -38.12 19.61
C LYS A 465 -11.53 -39.12 18.99
N MET A 466 -10.62 -39.66 19.77
CA MET A 466 -9.72 -40.71 19.31
C MET A 466 -10.56 -41.91 18.88
N LYS A 467 -10.60 -42.18 17.58
CA LYS A 467 -10.91 -43.53 17.13
C LYS A 467 -9.67 -44.35 17.49
N THR A 468 -9.80 -45.31 18.40
CA THR A 468 -8.74 -46.26 18.71
C THR A 468 -8.30 -46.95 17.42
N ILE A 469 -7.17 -46.54 16.86
CA ILE A 469 -6.53 -47.24 15.75
C ILE A 469 -5.61 -48.29 16.39
N PRO A 470 -5.92 -49.60 16.27
CA PRO A 470 -5.06 -50.64 16.83
C PRO A 470 -3.70 -50.64 16.11
N GLY A 471 -2.59 -50.54 16.84
CA GLY A 471 -1.25 -50.88 16.33
C GLY A 471 -0.29 -49.73 15.96
N GLN A 472 -0.58 -48.46 16.28
CA GLN A 472 0.42 -47.39 16.16
C GLN A 472 1.22 -47.23 17.46
N SER A 473 2.27 -48.04 17.63
CA SER A 473 3.33 -47.79 18.60
C SER A 473 4.44 -46.93 17.96
N GLU A 474 4.72 -45.81 18.62
CA GLU A 474 6.03 -45.18 18.85
C GLU A 474 6.99 -44.97 17.67
N LEU A 475 7.41 -43.72 17.47
CA LEU A 475 8.79 -43.33 17.18
C LEU A 475 8.93 -41.81 17.31
N ARG A 476 9.92 -41.34 18.09
CA ARG A 476 10.13 -39.94 18.50
C ARG A 476 11.00 -39.15 17.49
N PRO A 477 10.63 -37.89 17.23
CA PRO A 477 11.63 -36.84 17.04
C PRO A 477 11.29 -35.53 17.79
N PRO A 478 12.30 -34.69 18.13
CA PRO A 478 12.09 -33.40 18.81
C PRO A 478 11.38 -32.36 17.91
N TYR A 479 10.54 -31.50 18.51
CA TYR A 479 9.79 -30.45 17.81
C TYR A 479 10.62 -29.18 17.53
N ILE A 480 10.20 -28.42 16.51
CA ILE A 480 10.80 -27.15 16.05
C ILE A 480 10.85 -26.07 17.15
N TRP A 481 9.87 -26.04 18.06
CA TRP A 481 9.86 -25.09 19.19
C TRP A 481 11.06 -25.32 20.12
N ASN A 482 11.46 -26.59 20.28
CA ASN A 482 12.64 -26.96 21.05
C ASN A 482 13.94 -26.76 20.30
N HIS A 483 13.96 -26.66 18.97
CA HIS A 483 15.19 -26.32 18.25
C HIS A 483 15.72 -24.93 18.68
N TYR A 484 14.85 -23.95 18.91
CA TYR A 484 15.24 -22.64 19.42
C TYR A 484 15.54 -22.61 20.93
N LEU A 485 14.93 -23.49 21.73
CA LEU A 485 15.24 -23.64 23.16
C LEU A 485 16.54 -24.43 23.39
N GLN A 486 16.80 -25.47 22.60
CA GLN A 486 18.04 -26.26 22.60
C GLN A 486 19.23 -25.46 22.08
N GLN A 487 19.01 -24.55 21.12
CA GLN A 487 20.07 -23.63 20.65
C GLN A 487 20.48 -22.58 21.68
N ASN A 488 19.66 -22.31 22.71
CA ASN A 488 19.89 -21.21 23.66
C ASN A 488 20.31 -21.59 25.08
N ARG A 489 20.45 -22.89 25.46
CA ARG A 489 21.39 -23.28 26.53
C ARG A 489 21.54 -24.80 26.76
N TYR A 490 22.78 -25.13 27.11
CA TYR A 490 23.25 -26.25 27.90
C TYR A 490 22.26 -26.69 28.99
N VAL A 491 21.58 -27.81 28.74
CA VAL A 491 21.42 -28.85 29.76
C VAL A 491 22.84 -29.16 30.25
N ILE A 492 23.10 -29.17 31.57
CA ILE A 492 24.33 -29.81 32.07
C ILE A 492 24.30 -31.19 31.43
N LYS A 493 25.25 -31.49 30.53
CA LYS A 493 25.37 -32.82 29.95
C LYS A 493 25.62 -33.77 31.12
N GLU A 494 24.56 -34.31 31.71
CA GLU A 494 24.65 -35.67 32.23
C GLU A 494 25.10 -36.48 31.02
N GLU A 495 26.25 -37.13 31.16
CA GLU A 495 26.75 -38.01 30.11
C GLU A 495 25.59 -38.91 29.69
N PRO A 496 25.16 -38.88 28.42
CA PRO A 496 24.11 -39.78 27.99
C PRO A 496 24.57 -41.19 28.35
N LEU A 497 23.70 -41.95 29.03
CA LEU A 497 23.93 -43.36 29.35
C LEU A 497 24.23 -44.24 28.12
N PHE A 498 24.19 -43.65 26.91
CA PHE A 498 24.50 -44.25 25.64
C PHE A 498 25.50 -43.37 24.87
N LYS A 499 26.62 -43.96 24.47
CA LYS A 499 27.65 -43.31 23.63
C LYS A 499 27.07 -42.97 22.26
N GLU A 500 27.23 -41.72 21.83
CA GLU A 500 26.82 -41.16 20.53
C GLU A 500 27.71 -41.65 19.36
N GLU A 501 27.90 -42.96 19.18
CA GLU A 501 28.72 -43.46 18.06
C GLU A 501 27.91 -43.94 16.83
N ASP A 502 26.57 -43.95 16.87
CA ASP A 502 25.75 -44.42 15.74
C ASP A 502 24.44 -43.63 15.51
N THR A 503 24.37 -42.32 15.79
CA THR A 503 23.20 -41.53 15.37
C THR A 503 23.32 -41.20 13.88
N PRO A 504 22.44 -41.73 13.00
CA PRO A 504 22.43 -41.35 11.59
C PRO A 504 22.22 -39.84 11.46
N PRO A 505 22.74 -39.20 10.40
CA PRO A 505 22.55 -37.76 10.18
C PRO A 505 21.07 -37.45 10.28
N GLU A 506 20.72 -36.44 11.08
CA GLU A 506 19.35 -36.02 11.37
C GLU A 506 18.57 -35.85 10.05
N THR A 507 17.91 -36.92 9.60
CA THR A 507 16.86 -36.81 8.61
C THR A 507 15.84 -35.88 9.24
N LYS A 508 15.39 -34.84 8.51
CA LYS A 508 14.29 -33.93 8.89
C LYS A 508 13.02 -34.74 9.17
N THR A 509 12.97 -35.41 10.31
CA THR A 509 11.83 -36.17 10.76
C THR A 509 10.82 -35.14 11.20
N THR A 510 9.74 -35.02 10.43
CA THR A 510 8.59 -34.21 10.80
C THR A 510 8.18 -34.58 12.24
N PRO A 511 8.08 -33.60 13.15
CA PRO A 511 7.67 -33.85 14.52
C PRO A 511 6.34 -34.62 14.54
N LYS A 512 6.24 -35.64 15.39
CA LYS A 512 5.03 -36.47 15.51
C LYS A 512 4.24 -36.06 16.74
N PHE A 513 2.98 -35.72 16.55
CA PHE A 513 2.03 -35.34 17.60
C PHE A 513 1.80 -36.50 18.59
N ARG A 514 2.00 -36.27 19.89
CA ARG A 514 1.94 -37.27 20.97
C ARG A 514 0.67 -37.18 21.81
N GLY A 515 -0.47 -36.92 21.16
CA GLY A 515 -1.74 -36.73 21.87
C GLY A 515 -2.24 -37.87 22.77
N HIS A 516 -1.69 -39.08 22.66
CA HIS A 516 -2.07 -40.25 23.47
C HIS A 516 -1.39 -40.29 24.84
N VAL A 517 -0.34 -39.49 25.04
CA VAL A 517 0.45 -39.47 26.26
C VAL A 517 -0.29 -38.65 27.32
N LYS A 518 -0.42 -39.19 28.53
CA LYS A 518 -0.92 -38.45 29.69
C LYS A 518 0.26 -37.85 30.44
N PRO A 519 0.47 -36.52 30.37
CA PRO A 519 1.63 -35.89 31.00
C PRO A 519 1.62 -36.06 32.53
N GLU A 520 0.44 -36.25 33.13
CA GLU A 520 0.24 -36.49 34.55
C GLU A 520 0.90 -37.78 35.05
N ASP A 521 1.02 -38.80 34.19
CA ASP A 521 1.57 -40.12 34.59
C ASP A 521 3.09 -40.06 34.85
N TYR A 522 3.78 -39.01 34.36
CA TYR A 522 5.23 -38.84 34.57
C TYR A 522 5.60 -38.29 35.94
N TYR A 523 4.67 -37.60 36.62
CA TYR A 523 4.90 -36.98 37.92
C TYR A 523 3.84 -37.42 38.93
N ARG A 524 4.25 -38.21 39.94
CA ARG A 524 3.34 -38.76 40.95
C ARG A 524 2.89 -37.74 42.02
N ASP A 525 3.54 -36.59 42.09
CA ASP A 525 3.30 -35.56 43.10
C ASP A 525 2.19 -34.57 42.69
N GLY A 526 1.58 -34.75 41.52
CA GLY A 526 0.45 -33.93 41.06
C GLY A 526 0.82 -32.61 40.42
N ARG A 527 2.11 -32.22 40.37
CA ARG A 527 2.54 -30.90 39.86
C ARG A 527 2.03 -30.58 38.45
N VAL A 528 1.96 -31.59 37.58
CA VAL A 528 1.45 -31.45 36.21
C VAL A 528 -0.05 -31.16 36.21
N SER A 529 -0.81 -31.89 37.02
CA SER A 529 -2.27 -31.71 37.11
C SER A 529 -2.62 -30.34 37.70
N GLU A 530 -1.90 -29.91 38.72
CA GLU A 530 -2.01 -28.57 39.31
C GLU A 530 -1.72 -27.47 38.28
N LEU A 531 -0.63 -27.60 37.52
CA LEU A 531 -0.29 -26.65 36.46
C LEU A 531 -1.36 -26.61 35.36
N ILE A 532 -1.89 -27.75 34.92
CA ILE A 532 -3.00 -27.81 33.95
C ILE A 532 -4.22 -27.05 34.50
N GLY A 533 -4.58 -27.24 35.77
CA GLY A 533 -5.66 -26.49 36.41
C GLY A 533 -5.41 -24.97 36.43
N LYS A 534 -4.16 -24.54 36.66
CA LYS A 534 -3.77 -23.11 36.58
C LYS A 534 -3.87 -22.57 35.16
N ILE A 535 -3.41 -23.32 34.16
CA ILE A 535 -3.53 -22.97 32.74
C ILE A 535 -5.00 -22.74 32.37
N GLU A 536 -5.91 -23.63 32.79
CA GLU A 536 -7.34 -23.49 32.51
C GLU A 536 -7.97 -22.27 33.19
N SER A 537 -7.57 -21.99 34.43
CA SER A 537 -8.00 -20.81 35.17
C SER A 537 -7.55 -19.52 34.47
N LEU A 538 -6.27 -19.43 34.12
CA LEU A 538 -5.67 -18.30 33.41
C LEU A 538 -6.27 -18.11 32.01
N ALA A 539 -6.51 -19.21 31.27
CA ALA A 539 -7.13 -19.19 29.95
C ALA A 539 -8.60 -18.73 29.98
N ARG A 540 -9.33 -18.96 31.09
CA ARG A 540 -10.64 -18.34 31.32
C ARG A 540 -10.51 -16.84 31.54
N GLY A 541 -9.53 -16.42 32.33
CA GLY A 541 -9.19 -15.00 32.54
C GLY A 541 -8.93 -14.26 31.23
N LEU A 542 -8.04 -14.81 30.40
CA LEU A 542 -7.62 -14.27 29.10
C LEU A 542 -8.80 -14.00 28.16
N ARG A 543 -9.77 -14.92 28.11
CA ARG A 543 -11.01 -14.75 27.33
C ARG A 543 -11.98 -13.74 27.91
N SER A 544 -12.08 -13.70 29.24
CA SER A 544 -13.15 -12.96 29.93
C SER A 544 -12.85 -11.47 30.07
N HIS A 545 -11.57 -11.06 30.12
CA HIS A 545 -11.22 -9.67 30.39
C HIS A 545 -11.44 -8.74 29.20
N GLN A 546 -11.04 -9.17 27.99
CA GLN A 546 -11.16 -8.40 26.74
C GLN A 546 -11.62 -9.31 25.58
N PRO A 547 -12.84 -9.87 25.65
CA PRO A 547 -13.30 -10.92 24.72
C PRO A 547 -13.32 -10.47 23.26
N GLU A 548 -13.71 -9.22 22.99
CA GLU A 548 -13.81 -8.70 21.62
C GLU A 548 -12.44 -8.58 20.94
N LEU A 549 -11.45 -8.02 21.66
CA LEU A 549 -10.08 -7.91 21.16
C LEU A 549 -9.45 -9.29 20.97
N TRP A 550 -9.66 -10.19 21.93
CA TRP A 550 -9.15 -11.57 21.86
C TRP A 550 -9.71 -12.29 20.64
N ASN A 551 -11.04 -12.32 20.49
CA ASN A 551 -11.70 -12.99 19.38
C ASN A 551 -11.29 -12.39 18.03
N SER A 552 -11.21 -11.06 17.93
CA SER A 552 -10.74 -10.38 16.72
C SER A 552 -9.32 -10.77 16.34
N LEU A 553 -8.39 -10.87 17.30
CA LEU A 553 -7.02 -11.34 17.05
C LEU A 553 -7.02 -12.78 16.53
N ILE A 554 -7.71 -13.69 17.22
CA ILE A 554 -7.79 -15.12 16.84
C ILE A 554 -8.36 -15.26 15.44
N GLU A 555 -9.50 -14.64 15.16
CA GLU A 555 -10.19 -14.74 13.86
C GLU A 555 -9.32 -14.23 12.71
N ASN A 556 -8.61 -13.12 12.91
CA ASN A 556 -7.71 -12.57 11.89
C ASN A 556 -6.54 -13.49 11.59
N VAL A 557 -5.97 -14.14 12.60
CA VAL A 557 -4.85 -15.08 12.43
C VAL A 557 -5.31 -16.39 11.80
N ILE A 558 -6.47 -16.92 12.21
CA ILE A 558 -7.10 -18.07 11.54
C ILE A 558 -7.33 -17.77 10.06
N ARG A 559 -7.88 -16.58 9.75
CA ARG A 559 -8.11 -16.15 8.37
C ARG A 559 -6.81 -16.07 7.58
N ALA A 560 -5.72 -15.60 8.19
CA ALA A 560 -4.41 -15.56 7.56
C ALA A 560 -3.87 -16.98 7.30
N LEU A 561 -3.93 -17.89 8.27
CA LEU A 561 -3.48 -19.28 8.13
C LEU A 561 -4.29 -20.09 7.11
N LYS A 562 -5.54 -19.71 6.84
CA LYS A 562 -6.36 -20.30 5.77
C LYS A 562 -5.94 -19.86 4.37
N GLN A 563 -5.22 -18.76 4.21
CA GLN A 563 -4.70 -18.34 2.91
C GLN A 563 -3.50 -19.22 2.55
N GLU A 564 -3.64 -20.04 1.49
CA GLU A 564 -2.69 -21.12 1.17
C GLU A 564 -1.23 -20.65 0.96
N LYS A 565 -1.03 -19.40 0.53
CA LYS A 565 0.29 -18.76 0.47
C LYS A 565 0.18 -17.26 0.74
N PRO A 566 1.00 -16.69 1.65
CA PRO A 566 1.18 -15.25 1.66
C PRO A 566 1.77 -14.86 0.30
N ASP A 567 1.28 -13.76 -0.29
CA ASP A 567 1.93 -13.15 -1.45
C ASP A 567 3.41 -13.00 -1.08
N SER A 568 4.28 -13.72 -1.81
CA SER A 568 5.68 -13.93 -1.41
C SER A 568 6.42 -12.62 -1.21
N GLY A 569 5.84 -11.52 -1.69
CA GLY A 569 6.41 -10.19 -1.57
C GLY A 569 7.70 -10.07 -2.38
N ALA A 570 8.09 -11.14 -3.09
CA ALA A 570 9.17 -11.16 -4.05
C ALA A 570 8.98 -9.91 -4.91
N GLU A 571 10.02 -9.09 -4.90
CA GLU A 571 10.05 -7.87 -5.64
C GLU A 571 9.80 -8.26 -7.10
N ASP A 572 8.63 -7.90 -7.62
CA ASP A 572 8.47 -7.71 -9.05
C ASP A 572 9.44 -6.57 -9.42
N ILE A 573 10.70 -6.95 -9.64
CA ILE A 573 11.74 -6.17 -10.34
C ILE A 573 11.25 -5.82 -11.77
N SER A 574 10.11 -6.38 -12.16
CA SER A 574 9.41 -6.21 -13.43
C SER A 574 9.26 -4.75 -13.86
N PHE A 575 9.22 -3.74 -12.99
CA PHE A 575 9.08 -2.38 -13.51
C PHE A 575 10.35 -1.86 -14.23
N GLU A 576 11.55 -2.21 -13.76
CA GLU A 576 12.79 -1.85 -14.48
C GLU A 576 13.03 -2.79 -15.67
N GLU A 577 12.59 -4.05 -15.58
CA GLU A 577 12.67 -5.03 -16.66
C GLU A 577 11.65 -4.73 -17.78
N GLU A 578 10.40 -4.38 -17.46
CA GLU A 578 9.39 -3.91 -18.43
C GLU A 578 9.81 -2.60 -19.10
N GLN A 579 10.54 -1.72 -18.40
CA GLN A 579 11.10 -0.51 -19.03
C GLN A 579 12.26 -0.84 -19.96
N LYS A 580 13.13 -1.80 -19.61
CA LYS A 580 14.17 -2.29 -20.53
C LYS A 580 13.58 -2.98 -21.74
N GLU A 581 12.60 -3.86 -21.59
CA GLU A 581 11.92 -4.52 -22.72
C GLU A 581 11.19 -3.51 -23.63
N ASN A 582 10.58 -2.46 -23.06
CA ASN A 582 9.94 -1.39 -23.83
C ASN A 582 10.94 -0.40 -24.48
N GLU A 583 12.17 -0.31 -23.98
CA GLU A 583 13.24 0.49 -24.60
C GLU A 583 14.00 -0.31 -25.67
N GLU A 584 14.31 -1.58 -25.41
CA GLU A 584 14.92 -2.51 -26.38
C GLU A 584 13.99 -2.73 -27.59
N SER A 585 12.68 -2.90 -27.39
CA SER A 585 11.70 -2.99 -28.49
C SER A 585 11.51 -1.69 -29.28
N LYS A 586 11.93 -0.53 -28.74
CA LYS A 586 11.94 0.75 -29.47
C LYS A 586 13.25 1.00 -30.22
N GLU A 587 14.35 0.41 -29.78
CA GLU A 587 15.63 0.45 -30.50
C GLU A 587 15.61 -0.50 -31.72
N ASP A 588 15.05 -1.71 -31.58
CA ASP A 588 14.90 -2.65 -32.71
C ASP A 588 14.00 -2.10 -33.83
N ASN A 589 13.04 -1.22 -33.50
CA ASN A 589 12.18 -0.54 -34.49
C ASN A 589 12.81 0.71 -35.11
N ARG A 590 14.04 1.09 -34.72
CA ARG A 590 14.78 2.22 -35.31
C ARG A 590 15.88 1.78 -36.27
N GLU A 591 16.23 0.50 -36.29
CA GLU A 591 17.26 -0.06 -37.19
C GLU A 591 16.68 -0.80 -38.42
N GLY A 592 15.35 -0.85 -38.57
CA GLY A 592 14.65 -1.29 -39.79
C GLY A 592 13.98 -0.13 -40.51
#